data_AF-A0A7S3XG95-F1
#
_entry.id   AF-A0A7S3XG95-F1
#
_cell.length_a   1.000
_cell.length_b   1.000
_cell.length_c   1.000
_cell.angle_alpha   90.00
_cell.angle_beta   90.00
_cell.angle_gamma   90.00
#
_symmetry.space_group_name_H-M   'P 1'
#
loop_
_entity.id
_entity.type
_entity.pdbx_description
1 polymer ?
#
loop_
_entity_poly.entity_id
_entity_poly.type
_entity_poly.pdbx_seq_one_letter_code
_entity_poly.pdbx_strand_id
1 'polypeptide(L)'
;CAMLAPMIGFEHIEVSARITEHKLYDEWDDKLNASIFNEDLVLDYLEPFVQKGGCLLDFHSCDFFPESWIDHVSVIRVNNTVLYDRLQARGYDQRKIDEN
;
A
#
# COMPACT_ATOMS: atom_id res chain seq x y z
N CYS A 1 5.82 -7.46 -2.61
CA CYS A 1 5.31 -8.84 -2.39
C CYS A 1 5.11 -9.71 -3.65
N ALA A 2 5.20 -9.16 -4.87
CA ALA A 2 4.94 -9.87 -6.14
C ALA A 2 5.74 -11.16 -6.40
N MET A 3 7.01 -11.26 -5.96
CA MET A 3 7.78 -12.50 -6.11
C MET A 3 7.38 -13.57 -5.09
N LEU A 4 7.05 -13.18 -3.86
CA LEU A 4 6.78 -14.09 -2.75
C LEU A 4 5.43 -14.79 -2.90
N ALA A 5 4.39 -14.01 -3.23
CA ALA A 5 3.02 -14.50 -3.33
C ALA A 5 2.87 -15.80 -4.14
N PRO A 6 3.37 -15.91 -5.40
CA PRO A 6 3.25 -17.15 -6.17
C PRO A 6 4.05 -18.31 -5.58
N MET A 7 5.15 -18.06 -4.89
CA MET A 7 5.97 -19.12 -4.27
C MET A 7 5.27 -19.80 -3.10
N ILE A 8 4.44 -19.05 -2.37
CA ILE A 8 3.68 -19.56 -1.21
C ILE A 8 2.21 -19.86 -1.55
N GLY A 9 1.80 -19.65 -2.80
CA GLY A 9 0.42 -19.86 -3.26
C GLY A 9 -0.57 -18.80 -2.77
N PHE A 10 -0.09 -17.59 -2.48
CA PHE A 10 -0.90 -16.49 -1.97
C PHE A 10 -1.25 -15.49 -3.08
N GLU A 11 -2.36 -14.77 -2.89
CA GLU A 11 -2.76 -13.66 -3.74
C GLU A 11 -2.04 -12.36 -3.30
N HIS A 12 -1.33 -11.71 -4.23
CA HIS A 12 -0.71 -10.42 -3.96
C HIS A 12 -1.70 -9.30 -4.21
N ILE A 13 -1.93 -8.47 -3.20
CA ILE A 13 -2.80 -7.30 -3.30
C ILE A 13 -1.96 -6.05 -3.06
N GLU A 14 -1.60 -5.37 -4.14
CA GLU A 14 -1.01 -4.04 -4.08
C GLU A 14 -2.13 -3.01 -3.86
N VAL A 15 -2.31 -2.57 -2.61
CA VAL A 15 -3.49 -1.78 -2.21
C VAL A 15 -3.53 -0.43 -2.94
N SER A 16 -2.38 0.23 -3.13
CA SER A 16 -2.27 1.50 -3.88
C SER A 16 -2.78 1.38 -5.33
N ALA A 17 -2.47 0.26 -6.00
CA ALA A 17 -2.93 0.02 -7.36
C ALA A 17 -4.45 -0.19 -7.37
N ARG A 18 -5.00 -0.95 -6.41
CA ARG A 18 -6.45 -1.16 -6.29
C ARG A 18 -7.23 0.11 -6.02
N ILE A 19 -6.70 0.99 -5.16
CA ILE A 19 -7.28 2.31 -4.89
C ILE A 19 -7.43 3.10 -6.20
N THR A 20 -6.38 3.10 -7.03
CA THR A 20 -6.36 3.85 -8.29
C THR A 20 -7.27 3.20 -9.34
N GLU A 21 -7.15 1.88 -9.54
CA GLU A 21 -7.92 1.11 -10.54
C GLU A 21 -9.42 1.17 -10.30
N HIS A 22 -9.83 1.06 -9.03
CA HIS A 22 -11.24 1.01 -8.63
C HIS A 22 -11.79 2.34 -8.11
N LYS A 23 -10.97 3.40 -8.12
CA LYS A 23 -11.32 4.75 -7.67
C LYS A 23 -11.83 4.78 -6.22
N LEU A 24 -11.10 4.14 -5.32
CA LEU A 24 -11.42 4.03 -3.89
C LEU A 24 -10.92 5.26 -3.11
N TYR A 25 -11.27 6.45 -3.58
CA TYR A 25 -10.83 7.72 -3.01
C TYR A 25 -11.92 8.78 -3.14
N ASP A 26 -11.99 9.68 -2.17
CA ASP A 26 -13.00 10.75 -2.15
C ASP A 26 -12.54 11.96 -2.96
N GLU A 27 -11.27 12.33 -2.78
CA GLU A 27 -10.72 13.57 -3.31
C GLU A 27 -9.28 13.38 -3.79
N TRP A 28 -8.83 14.30 -4.66
CA TRP A 28 -7.44 14.42 -5.09
C TRP A 28 -6.79 15.58 -4.35
N ASP A 29 -5.67 15.33 -3.67
CA ASP A 29 -4.87 16.37 -3.03
C ASP A 29 -3.84 16.92 -4.03
N ASP A 30 -4.12 18.10 -4.59
CA ASP A 30 -3.23 18.81 -5.51
C ASP A 30 -1.88 19.19 -4.88
N LYS A 31 -1.81 19.37 -3.55
CA LYS A 31 -0.57 19.74 -2.86
C LYS A 31 0.35 18.54 -2.71
N LEU A 32 -0.18 17.35 -2.45
CA LEU A 32 0.58 16.11 -2.31
C LEU A 32 0.71 15.34 -3.64
N ASN A 33 -0.04 15.77 -4.66
CA ASN A 33 -0.18 15.10 -5.94
C ASN A 33 -0.54 13.62 -5.74
N ALA A 34 -1.55 13.38 -4.90
CA ALA A 34 -1.97 12.06 -4.45
C ALA A 34 -3.48 12.03 -4.18
N SER A 35 -4.10 10.86 -4.38
CA SER A 35 -5.49 10.63 -3.99
C SER A 35 -5.60 10.44 -2.47
N ILE A 36 -6.55 11.12 -1.84
CA ILE A 36 -6.96 10.82 -0.47
C ILE A 36 -7.88 9.61 -0.54
N PHE A 37 -7.32 8.42 -0.29
CA PHE A 37 -8.10 7.19 -0.34
C PHE A 37 -9.16 7.17 0.77
N ASN A 38 -10.30 6.59 0.45
CA ASN A 38 -11.39 6.43 1.41
C ASN A 38 -11.22 5.07 2.08
N GLU A 39 -10.93 5.08 3.38
CA GLU A 39 -10.69 3.87 4.17
C GLU A 39 -11.86 2.87 4.08
N ASP A 40 -13.10 3.33 4.21
CA ASP A 40 -14.29 2.48 4.14
C ASP A 40 -14.40 1.79 2.76
N LEU A 41 -14.20 2.53 1.66
CA LEU A 41 -14.23 1.95 0.31
C LEU A 41 -13.11 0.95 0.09
N VAL A 42 -11.93 1.19 0.66
CA VAL A 42 -10.81 0.25 0.58
C VAL A 42 -11.10 -1.01 1.38
N LEU A 43 -11.66 -0.89 2.58
CA LEU A 43 -12.05 -2.03 3.41
C LEU A 43 -13.14 -2.86 2.73
N ASP A 44 -14.21 -2.24 2.26
CA ASP A 44 -15.30 -2.91 1.53
C ASP A 44 -14.78 -3.69 0.31
N TYR A 45 -13.81 -3.11 -0.41
CA TYR A 45 -13.18 -3.78 -1.55
C TYR A 45 -12.31 -4.97 -1.14
N LEU A 46 -11.54 -4.85 -0.06
CA LEU A 46 -10.57 -5.87 0.36
C LEU A 46 -11.18 -7.04 1.13
N GLU A 47 -12.31 -6.82 1.81
CA GLU A 47 -12.93 -7.80 2.70
C GLU A 47 -13.13 -9.19 2.06
N PRO A 48 -13.66 -9.33 0.82
CA PRO A 48 -13.85 -10.64 0.21
C PRO A 48 -12.54 -11.42 -0.01
N PHE A 49 -11.42 -10.72 -0.25
CA PHE A 49 -10.12 -11.34 -0.47
C PHE A 49 -9.51 -11.81 0.85
N VAL A 50 -9.61 -10.98 1.89
CA VAL A 50 -9.07 -11.30 3.21
C VAL A 50 -9.86 -12.43 3.87
N GLN A 51 -11.20 -12.43 3.78
CA GLN A 51 -12.03 -13.50 4.33
C GLN A 51 -11.75 -14.87 3.68
N LYS A 52 -11.33 -14.89 2.41
CA LYS A 52 -10.88 -16.12 1.73
C LYS A 52 -9.54 -16.64 2.28
N GLY A 53 -8.73 -15.76 2.86
CA GLY A 53 -7.39 -16.07 3.36
C GLY A 53 -6.35 -16.24 2.24
N GLY A 54 -5.09 -16.42 2.64
CA GLY A 54 -3.98 -16.65 1.70
C GLY A 54 -3.68 -15.44 0.82
N CYS A 55 -3.69 -14.24 1.39
CA CYS A 55 -3.34 -13.01 0.68
C CYS A 55 -2.14 -12.29 1.33
N LEU A 56 -1.43 -11.50 0.53
CA LEU A 56 -0.40 -10.57 0.97
C LEU A 56 -0.86 -9.15 0.64
N LEU A 57 -1.23 -8.39 1.68
CA LEU A 57 -1.53 -6.97 1.57
C LEU A 57 -0.21 -6.19 1.53
N ASP A 58 0.05 -5.49 0.42
CA ASP A 58 1.25 -4.65 0.20
C ASP A 58 0.81 -3.18 0.20
N PHE A 59 1.09 -2.48 1.32
CA PHE A 59 0.75 -1.08 1.50
C PHE A 59 1.71 -0.38 2.46
N HIS A 60 1.72 0.95 2.41
CA HIS A 60 2.65 1.79 3.18
C HIS A 60 2.11 2.20 4.57
N SER A 61 0.81 2.05 4.81
CA SER A 61 0.17 2.21 6.12
C SER A 61 -0.61 0.95 6.49
N CYS A 62 -0.93 0.78 7.76
CA CYS A 62 -1.71 -0.35 8.26
C CYS A 62 -2.71 -0.01 9.38
N ASP A 63 -2.83 1.27 9.72
CA ASP A 63 -3.63 1.80 10.82
C ASP A 63 -5.14 1.58 10.68
N PHE A 64 -5.65 1.57 9.45
CA PHE A 64 -7.08 1.40 9.17
C PHE A 64 -7.51 -0.05 8.95
N PHE A 65 -6.57 -1.01 8.86
CA PHE A 65 -6.94 -2.42 8.71
C PHE A 65 -7.47 -3.00 10.03
N PRO A 66 -8.60 -3.74 10.02
CA PRO A 66 -9.05 -4.47 11.20
C PRO A 66 -7.98 -5.45 11.69
N GLU A 67 -7.70 -5.48 12.99
CA GLU A 67 -6.72 -6.42 13.55
C GLU A 67 -7.08 -7.89 13.26
N SER A 68 -8.39 -8.19 13.15
CA SER A 68 -8.90 -9.53 12.84
C SER A 68 -8.54 -10.03 11.43
N TRP A 69 -8.08 -9.15 10.55
CA TRP A 69 -7.69 -9.50 9.18
C TRP A 69 -6.26 -10.02 9.08
N ILE A 70 -5.42 -9.75 10.08
CA ILE A 70 -3.98 -9.83 9.94
C ILE A 70 -3.40 -10.91 10.85
N ASP A 71 -2.94 -12.01 10.26
CA ASP A 71 -2.20 -13.05 10.99
C ASP A 71 -0.74 -12.64 11.28
N HIS A 72 -0.14 -11.81 10.42
CA HIS A 72 1.26 -11.41 10.53
C HIS A 72 1.56 -10.07 9.85
N VAL A 73 2.42 -9.26 10.47
CA VAL A 73 2.90 -7.98 9.92
C VAL A 73 4.41 -8.01 9.74
N SER A 74 4.87 -7.63 8.55
CA SER A 74 6.29 -7.46 8.21
C SER A 74 6.56 -6.02 7.77
N VAL A 75 7.42 -5.31 8.50
CA VAL A 75 7.81 -3.93 8.18
C VAL A 75 9.18 -3.93 7.50
N ILE A 76 9.22 -3.56 6.21
CA ILE A 76 10.46 -3.49 5.44
C ILE A 76 11.22 -2.21 5.83
N ARG A 77 12.50 -2.36 6.18
CA ARG A 77 13.40 -1.26 6.54
C ARG A 77 14.56 -1.19 5.56
N VAL A 78 15.03 0.02 5.30
CA VAL A 78 16.18 0.29 4.44
C VAL A 78 16.97 1.46 5.02
N ASN A 79 18.27 1.51 4.73
CA ASN A 79 19.10 2.65 5.08
C ASN A 79 18.56 3.92 4.38
N ASN A 80 18.53 5.05 5.10
CA ASN A 80 17.96 6.30 4.60
C ASN A 80 18.65 6.81 3.32
N THR A 81 19.98 6.74 3.22
CA THR A 81 20.70 7.15 2.01
C THR A 81 20.27 6.32 0.79
N VAL A 82 20.11 5.00 0.98
CA VAL A 82 19.63 4.11 -0.08
C VAL A 82 18.17 4.39 -0.44
N LEU A 83 17.33 4.74 0.54
CA LEU A 83 15.94 5.15 0.29
C LEU A 83 15.89 6.45 -0.53
N TYR A 84 16.67 7.46 -0.12
CA TYR A 84 16.79 8.75 -0.79
C TYR A 84 17.13 8.57 -2.28
N ASP A 85 18.20 7.82 -2.57
CA ASP A 85 18.65 7.56 -3.95
C ASP A 85 17.55 6.89 -4.79
N ARG A 86 16.79 5.96 -4.20
CA ARG A 86 15.67 5.27 -4.87
C ARG A 86 14.51 6.20 -5.15
N LEU A 87 14.13 7.06 -4.20
CA LEU A 87 13.03 8.00 -4.38
C LEU A 87 13.40 9.10 -5.39
N GLN A 88 14.64 9.59 -5.35
CA GLN A 88 15.17 10.53 -6.34
C GLN A 88 15.17 9.90 -7.75
N ALA A 89 15.62 8.65 -7.89
CA ALA A 89 15.60 7.94 -9.17
C ALA A 89 14.18 7.69 -9.72
N ARG A 90 13.15 7.70 -8.86
CA ARG A 90 11.73 7.68 -9.26
C ARG A 90 11.20 9.05 -9.72
N GLY A 91 12.02 10.10 -9.67
CA GLY A 91 11.65 11.45 -10.08
C GLY A 91 10.81 12.21 -9.04
N TYR A 92 10.87 11.81 -7.77
CA TYR A 92 10.18 12.55 -6.71
C TYR A 92 10.85 13.91 -6.49
N ASP A 93 10.04 14.93 -6.23
CA ASP A 93 10.57 16.23 -5.81
C ASP A 93 11.15 16.15 -4.40
N GLN A 94 11.98 17.14 -4.03
CA GLN A 94 12.69 17.13 -2.75
C GLN A 94 11.72 17.13 -1.56
N ARG A 95 10.60 17.86 -1.66
CA ARG A 95 9.60 17.92 -0.57
C ARG A 95 8.97 16.55 -0.32
N LYS A 96 8.60 15.83 -1.39
CA LYS A 96 8.03 14.47 -1.28
C LYS A 96 9.05 13.47 -0.76
N ILE A 97 10.33 13.64 -1.07
CA ILE A 97 11.40 12.82 -0.50
C ILE A 97 11.55 13.08 1.00
N ASP A 98 11.52 14.35 1.44
CA ASP A 98 11.68 14.72 2.84
C ASP A 98 10.52 14.22 3.73
N GLU A 99 9.35 13.93 3.15
CA GLU A 99 8.18 13.37 3.83
C GLU A 99 8.21 11.83 3.99
N ASN A 100 9.20 11.12 3.40
CA ASN A 100 9.33 9.65 3.43
C ASN A 100 10.51 9.16 4.29
#